data_AF-A0A7X7HB95-F1
#
_entry.id   AF-A0A7X7HB95-F1
#
_cell.length_a   1.000
_cell.length_b   1.000
_cell.length_c   1.000
_cell.angle_alpha   90.00
_cell.angle_beta   90.00
_cell.angle_gamma   90.00
#
_symmetry.space_group_name_H-M   'P 1'
#
loop_
_entity.id
_entity.type
_entity.pdbx_description
1 polymer ?
#
loop_
_entity_poly.entity_id
_entity_poly.type
_entity_poly.pdbx_seq_one_letter_code
_entity_poly.pdbx_strand_id
1 'polypeptide(L)'
;MPQKPSGGGTETGLTPNIAGLLCYICAPITGIIFMLIEKSNKDVRFHAWQSMIFGVAYIVAMIALQIVAAILGMIASVLGIIVGFFVPILMLIAFILWIVCMVKAYQGERWRIPFLGDIAAKKAGLL
;
A
#
# COMPACT_ATOMS: atom_id res chain seq x y z
N MET A 1 -1.93 -0.99 19.63
CA MET A 1 -0.68 -0.57 20.29
C MET A 1 0.42 -0.57 19.25
N PRO A 2 1.26 0.47 19.13
CA PRO A 2 2.47 0.41 18.31
C PRO A 2 3.34 -0.74 18.86
N GLN A 3 3.58 -1.76 18.04
CA GLN A 3 4.39 -2.91 18.39
C GLN A 3 5.85 -2.55 18.07
N LYS A 4 6.75 -2.69 19.04
CA LYS A 4 8.20 -2.48 18.84
C LYS A 4 8.68 -3.45 17.74
N PRO A 5 9.53 -3.01 16.78
CA PRO A 5 10.06 -3.91 15.76
C PRO A 5 10.66 -5.16 16.40
N SER A 6 10.35 -6.32 15.85
CA SER A 6 10.96 -7.57 16.27
C SER A 6 12.49 -7.42 16.14
N GLY A 7 13.21 -7.59 17.25
CA GLY A 7 14.67 -7.43 17.30
C GLY A 7 15.46 -8.51 16.55
N GLY A 8 14.83 -9.18 15.58
CA GLY A 8 15.46 -10.15 14.70
C GLY A 8 16.01 -9.48 13.44
N GLY A 9 17.12 -10.02 12.92
CA GLY A 9 17.64 -9.62 11.61
C GLY A 9 16.61 -9.83 10.50
N THR A 10 16.90 -9.25 9.34
CA THR A 10 16.12 -9.45 8.10
C THR A 10 16.94 -10.26 7.11
N GLU A 11 16.29 -10.93 6.14
CA GLU A 11 17.04 -11.65 5.10
C GLU A 11 17.82 -10.72 4.16
N THR A 12 17.47 -9.43 4.14
CA THR A 12 18.21 -8.39 3.40
C THR A 12 19.42 -7.83 4.17
N GLY A 13 19.57 -8.15 5.46
CA GLY A 13 20.56 -7.55 6.35
C GLY A 13 20.25 -6.11 6.75
N LEU A 14 19.15 -5.53 6.28
CA LEU A 14 18.67 -4.20 6.66
C LEU A 14 17.99 -4.23 8.03
N THR A 15 17.92 -3.07 8.69
CA THR A 15 17.07 -2.96 9.87
C THR A 15 15.59 -3.06 9.44
N PRO A 16 14.71 -3.69 10.26
CA PRO A 16 13.32 -3.97 9.87
C PRO A 16 12.53 -2.73 9.45
N ASN A 17 12.80 -1.58 10.07
CA ASN A 17 12.14 -0.31 9.74
C ASN A 17 12.55 0.23 8.35
N ILE A 18 13.81 0.06 7.96
CA ILE A 18 14.30 0.46 6.62
C ILE A 18 13.74 -0.49 5.57
N ALA A 19 13.83 -1.81 5.80
CA ALA A 19 13.21 -2.79 4.91
C ALA A 19 11.70 -2.57 4.75
N GLY A 20 11.00 -2.26 5.86
CA GLY A 20 9.58 -1.91 5.84
C GLY A 20 9.28 -0.66 5.01
N LEU A 21 10.07 0.42 5.13
CA LEU A 21 9.91 1.61 4.29
C LEU A 21 10.15 1.29 2.80
N LEU A 22 11.20 0.53 2.50
CA LEU A 22 11.56 0.17 1.12
C LEU A 22 10.48 -0.66 0.42
N CYS A 23 9.66 -1.40 1.17
CA CYS A 23 8.50 -2.09 0.61
C CYS A 23 7.58 -1.13 -0.16
N TYR A 24 7.49 0.15 0.21
CA TYR A 24 6.55 1.11 -0.37
C TYR A 24 7.11 1.94 -1.54
N ILE A 25 8.44 2.01 -1.76
CA ILE A 25 9.06 2.94 -2.70
C ILE A 25 8.53 2.82 -4.13
N CYS A 26 8.31 1.61 -4.62
CA CYS A 26 7.65 1.34 -5.89
C CYS A 26 6.52 0.34 -5.69
N ALA A 27 5.53 0.67 -4.86
CA ALA A 27 4.35 -0.17 -4.67
C ALA A 27 3.62 -0.42 -6.01
N PRO A 28 3.24 -1.67 -6.35
CA PRO A 28 3.35 -2.90 -5.56
C PRO A 28 4.67 -3.68 -5.76
N ILE A 29 5.51 -3.29 -6.71
CA ILE A 29 6.72 -4.01 -7.16
C ILE A 29 7.67 -4.29 -6.00
N THR A 30 8.06 -3.24 -5.25
CA THR A 30 8.96 -3.42 -4.09
C THR A 30 8.33 -4.26 -2.99
N GLY A 31 7.01 -4.15 -2.78
CA GLY A 31 6.29 -5.01 -1.85
C GLY A 31 6.38 -6.49 -2.23
N ILE A 32 6.26 -6.81 -3.52
CA ILE A 32 6.41 -8.18 -4.04
C ILE A 32 7.85 -8.68 -3.84
N ILE A 33 8.85 -7.85 -4.17
CA ILE A 33 10.27 -8.20 -3.99
C ILE A 33 10.55 -8.56 -2.52
N PHE A 34 10.17 -7.69 -1.58
CA PHE A 34 10.37 -7.95 -0.15
C PHE A 34 9.55 -9.13 0.36
N MET A 35 8.37 -9.41 -0.21
CA MET A 35 7.60 -10.61 0.14
C MET A 35 8.29 -11.91 -0.34
N LEU A 36 9.02 -11.84 -1.46
CA LEU A 36 9.78 -12.97 -2.00
C LEU A 36 11.10 -13.19 -1.26
N ILE A 37 11.77 -12.13 -0.82
CA ILE A 37 13.04 -12.21 -0.10
C ILE A 37 12.82 -12.47 1.38
N GLU A 38 11.89 -11.74 2.01
CA GLU A 38 11.70 -11.79 3.45
C GLU A 38 10.74 -12.91 3.87
N LYS A 39 11.24 -13.86 4.67
CA LYS A 39 10.49 -15.05 5.10
C LYS A 39 10.24 -15.09 6.61
N SER A 40 11.18 -14.59 7.41
CA SER A 40 11.09 -14.70 8.86
C SER A 40 10.54 -13.45 9.54
N ASN A 41 10.96 -12.25 9.10
CA ASN A 41 10.60 -11.03 9.81
C ASN A 41 9.14 -10.61 9.57
N LYS A 42 8.30 -10.78 10.58
CA LYS A 42 6.87 -10.47 10.47
C LYS A 42 6.57 -8.97 10.29
N ASP A 43 7.45 -8.07 10.72
CA ASP A 43 7.29 -6.63 10.51
C ASP A 43 7.46 -6.27 9.03
N VAL A 44 8.58 -6.70 8.45
CA VAL A 44 8.87 -6.47 7.02
C VAL A 44 7.82 -7.17 6.15
N ARG A 45 7.42 -8.40 6.50
CA ARG A 45 6.35 -9.12 5.78
C ARG A 45 5.01 -8.38 5.84
N PHE A 46 4.66 -7.76 6.97
CA PHE A 46 3.45 -6.93 7.05
C PHE A 46 3.51 -5.76 6.07
N HIS A 47 4.61 -5.01 6.04
CA HIS A 47 4.78 -3.89 5.13
C HIS A 47 4.84 -4.32 3.66
N ALA A 48 5.45 -5.47 3.37
CA ALA A 48 5.48 -6.07 2.03
C ALA A 48 4.06 -6.41 1.53
N TRP A 49 3.26 -7.10 2.35
CA TRP A 49 1.88 -7.42 2.02
C TRP A 49 1.00 -6.16 1.89
N GLN A 50 1.09 -5.22 2.84
CA GLN A 50 0.30 -3.99 2.78
C GLN A 50 0.67 -3.14 1.57
N SER A 51 1.96 -3.00 1.25
CA SER A 51 2.44 -2.28 0.06
C SER A 51 1.93 -2.92 -1.23
N MET A 52 2.04 -4.24 -1.35
CA MET A 52 1.56 -4.96 -2.53
C MET A 52 0.04 -4.79 -2.71
N ILE A 53 -0.74 -5.03 -1.66
CA ILE A 53 -2.21 -4.91 -1.71
C ILE A 53 -2.62 -3.47 -2.03
N PHE A 54 -2.00 -2.49 -1.37
CA PHE A 54 -2.26 -1.07 -1.62
C PHE A 54 -1.96 -0.68 -3.08
N GLY A 55 -0.79 -1.05 -3.60
CA GLY A 55 -0.40 -0.73 -4.98
C GLY A 55 -1.30 -1.38 -6.01
N VAL A 56 -1.67 -2.66 -5.82
CA VAL A 56 -2.62 -3.36 -6.69
C VAL A 56 -4.01 -2.71 -6.62
N ALA A 57 -4.52 -2.42 -5.42
CA ALA A 57 -5.81 -1.78 -5.23
C ALA A 57 -5.86 -0.40 -5.90
N TYR A 58 -4.79 0.39 -5.78
CA TYR A 58 -4.67 1.69 -6.44
C TYR A 58 -4.71 1.57 -7.96
N ILE A 59 -3.93 0.67 -8.55
CA ILE A 59 -3.93 0.43 -10.02
C ILE A 59 -5.33 0.02 -10.49
N VAL A 60 -5.97 -0.94 -9.82
CA VAL A 60 -7.32 -1.41 -10.17
C VAL A 60 -8.34 -0.26 -10.07
N ALA A 61 -8.29 0.55 -9.01
CA ALA A 61 -9.18 1.70 -8.84
C ALA A 61 -9.00 2.73 -9.96
N MET A 62 -7.76 3.05 -10.34
CA MET A 62 -7.48 4.00 -11.41
C MET A 62 -7.95 3.49 -12.78
N ILE A 63 -7.76 2.20 -13.08
CA ILE A 63 -8.26 1.59 -14.32
C ILE A 63 -9.79 1.62 -14.35
N ALA A 64 -10.44 1.20 -13.26
CA ALA A 64 -11.90 1.20 -13.17
C ALA A 64 -12.49 2.61 -13.34
N LEU A 65 -11.87 3.62 -12.73
CA LEU A 65 -12.30 5.01 -12.83
C LEU A 65 -12.16 5.55 -14.25
N GLN A 66 -11.08 5.22 -14.95
CA GLN A 66 -10.90 5.58 -16.37
C GLN A 66 -11.97 4.96 -17.26
N ILE A 67 -12.30 3.67 -17.05
CA ILE A 67 -13.35 2.98 -17.80
C ILE A 67 -14.71 3.66 -17.55
N VAL A 68 -15.06 3.93 -16.28
CA VAL A 68 -16.31 4.59 -15.90
C VAL A 68 -16.40 5.99 -16.51
N ALA A 69 -15.33 6.79 -16.42
CA ALA A 69 -15.29 8.13 -17.00
C ALA A 69 -15.46 8.10 -18.53
N ALA A 70 -14.84 7.14 -19.23
CA ALA A 70 -14.99 6.97 -20.67
C ALA A 70 -16.43 6.62 -21.07
N ILE A 71 -17.06 5.65 -20.37
CA ILE A 71 -18.45 5.26 -20.63
C ILE A 71 -19.41 6.43 -20.38
N LEU A 72 -19.26 7.13 -19.26
CA LEU A 72 -20.11 8.27 -18.92
C LEU A 72 -19.90 9.44 -19.89
N GLY A 73 -18.67 9.69 -20.33
CA GLY A 73 -18.35 10.72 -21.32
C GLY A 73 -19.02 10.47 -22.67
N MET A 74 -19.20 9.21 -23.08
CA MET A 74 -19.93 8.84 -24.30
C MET A 74 -21.45 9.06 -24.17
N ILE A 75 -22.02 8.85 -22.98
CA ILE A 75 -23.47 8.95 -22.74
C ILE A 75 -23.89 10.41 -22.48
N ALA A 76 -23.13 11.12 -21.65
CA ALA A 76 -23.39 12.51 -21.27
C ALA A 76 -22.08 13.19 -20.87
N SER A 77 -21.60 14.11 -21.72
CA SER A 77 -20.33 14.83 -21.53
C SER A 77 -20.18 15.50 -20.16
N VAL A 78 -21.28 16.01 -19.59
CA VAL A 78 -21.31 16.62 -18.24
C VAL A 78 -21.01 15.61 -17.13
N LEU A 79 -21.47 14.37 -17.23
CA LEU A 79 -21.19 13.33 -16.23
C LEU A 79 -19.71 12.91 -16.23
N GLY A 80 -19.08 12.87 -17.41
CA GLY A 80 -17.64 12.66 -17.54
C GLY A 80 -16.82 13.73 -16.83
N ILE A 81 -17.23 15.01 -16.92
CA ILE A 81 -16.57 16.14 -16.25
C ILE A 81 -16.70 16.03 -14.72
N ILE A 82 -17.89 15.67 -14.21
CA ILE A 82 -18.13 15.51 -12.77
C ILE A 82 -17.25 14.39 -12.19
N VAL A 83 -17.19 13.23 -12.85
CA VAL A 83 -16.33 12.13 -12.40
C VAL A 83 -14.85 12.52 -12.48
N GLY A 84 -14.45 13.19 -13.56
CA GLY A 84 -13.10 13.72 -13.72
C GLY A 84 -12.66 14.65 -12.59
N PHE A 85 -13.59 15.43 -12.01
CA PHE A 85 -13.31 16.33 -10.89
C PHE A 85 -12.88 15.62 -9.59
N PHE A 86 -13.38 14.41 -9.33
CA PHE A 86 -13.05 13.65 -8.12
C PHE A 86 -11.76 12.82 -8.24
N VAL A 87 -11.27 12.57 -9.47
CA VAL A 87 -10.05 11.78 -9.71
C VAL A 87 -8.84 12.35 -8.95
N PRO A 88 -8.52 13.67 -9.01
CA PRO A 88 -7.37 14.22 -8.31
C PRO A 88 -7.47 14.10 -6.79
N ILE A 89 -8.70 14.16 -6.24
CA ILE A 89 -8.94 14.02 -4.80
C ILE A 89 -8.60 12.59 -4.36
N LEU A 90 -9.05 11.58 -5.11
CA LEU A 90 -8.72 10.18 -4.83
C LEU A 90 -7.21 9.92 -4.93
N MET A 91 -6.56 10.48 -5.95
CA MET A 91 -5.10 10.39 -6.10
C MET A 91 -4.37 11.03 -4.92
N LEU A 92 -4.82 12.21 -4.46
CA LEU A 92 -4.22 12.89 -3.32
C LEU A 92 -4.39 12.10 -2.03
N ILE A 93 -5.58 11.52 -1.79
CA ILE A 93 -5.82 10.64 -0.63
C ILE A 93 -4.90 9.42 -0.69
N ALA A 94 -4.82 8.74 -1.84
CA ALA A 94 -3.94 7.59 -2.00
C ALA A 94 -2.47 7.98 -1.77
N PHE A 95 -2.03 9.12 -2.31
CA PHE A 95 -0.68 9.63 -2.10
C PHE A 95 -0.39 9.92 -0.62
N ILE A 96 -1.31 10.55 0.10
CA ILE A 96 -1.16 10.80 1.54
C ILE A 96 -1.08 9.47 2.31
N LEU A 97 -1.95 8.50 2.03
CA LEU A 97 -1.94 7.19 2.67
C LEU A 97 -0.61 6.45 2.42
N TRP A 98 -0.08 6.57 1.21
CA TRP A 98 1.20 5.99 0.82
C TRP A 98 2.37 6.58 1.60
N ILE A 99 2.44 7.91 1.72
CA ILE A 99 3.44 8.61 2.52
C ILE A 99 3.31 8.25 4.01
N VAL A 100 2.09 8.20 4.55
CA VAL A 100 1.86 7.78 5.94
C VAL A 100 2.39 6.36 6.18
N CYS A 101 2.18 5.44 5.24
CA CYS A 101 2.73 4.09 5.34
C CYS A 101 4.26 4.09 5.38
N MET A 102 4.92 4.87 4.53
CA MET A 102 6.39 4.99 4.53
C MET A 102 6.92 5.53 5.85
N VAL A 103 6.34 6.64 6.34
CA VAL A 103 6.74 7.26 7.61
C VAL A 103 6.54 6.29 8.77
N LYS A 104 5.39 5.63 8.82
CA LYS A 104 5.06 4.66 9.88
C LYS A 104 5.96 3.43 9.83
N ALA A 105 6.28 2.91 8.66
CA ALA A 105 7.23 1.82 8.51
C ALA A 105 8.64 2.21 8.98
N TYR A 106 9.09 3.43 8.65
CA TYR A 106 10.37 3.95 9.12
C TYR A 106 10.42 4.14 10.64
N GLN A 107 9.30 4.51 11.26
CA GLN A 107 9.12 4.57 12.71
C GLN A 107 9.01 3.17 13.37
N GLY A 108 8.97 2.10 12.57
CA GLY A 108 8.80 0.73 13.07
C GLY A 108 7.36 0.40 13.48
N GLU A 109 6.38 1.19 13.03
CA GLU A 109 4.97 0.99 13.35
C GLU A 109 4.23 0.23 12.23
N ARG A 110 3.47 -0.80 12.63
CA ARG A 110 2.53 -1.50 11.74
C ARG A 110 1.21 -0.74 11.62
N TRP A 111 1.27 0.46 11.05
CA TRP A 111 0.05 1.23 10.77
C TRP A 111 -0.78 0.50 9.70
N ARG A 112 -2.05 0.24 10.02
CA ARG A 112 -2.97 -0.53 9.18
C ARG A 112 -3.86 0.42 8.40
N ILE A 113 -3.81 0.32 7.07
CA ILE A 113 -4.85 0.93 6.24
C ILE A 113 -6.17 0.19 6.54
N PRO A 114 -7.30 0.88 6.77
CA PRO A 114 -8.58 0.20 6.98
C PRO A 114 -8.86 -0.84 5.87
N PHE A 115 -9.35 -2.01 6.26
CA PHE A 115 -9.55 -3.19 5.41
C PHE A 115 -8.25 -3.84 4.87
N LEU A 116 -7.35 -3.08 4.23
CA LEU A 116 -6.14 -3.65 3.59
C LEU A 116 -5.10 -4.13 4.62
N GLY A 117 -4.94 -3.39 5.71
CA GLY A 117 -3.97 -3.69 6.77
C GLY A 117 -4.32 -4.94 7.56
N ASP A 118 -5.59 -5.28 7.72
CA ASP A 118 -5.99 -6.53 8.38
C ASP A 118 -5.73 -7.74 7.48
N ILE A 119 -5.93 -7.60 6.17
CA ILE A 119 -5.53 -8.62 5.18
C ILE A 119 -4.01 -8.82 5.23
N ALA A 120 -3.25 -7.72 5.24
CA ALA A 120 -1.79 -7.76 5.34
C ALA A 120 -1.32 -8.42 6.65
N ALA A 121 -1.94 -8.07 7.78
CA ALA A 121 -1.63 -8.66 9.09
C ALA A 121 -1.88 -10.17 9.13
N LYS A 122 -3.02 -10.63 8.59
CA LYS A 122 -3.34 -12.06 8.46
C LYS A 122 -2.30 -12.78 7.60
N LYS A 123 -1.93 -12.20 6.45
CA LYS A 123 -0.92 -12.80 5.54
C LYS A 123 0.49 -12.81 6.12
N ALA A 124 0.82 -11.85 6.99
CA ALA A 124 2.08 -11.79 7.73
C ALA A 124 2.12 -12.73 8.95
N GLY A 125 1.00 -13.39 9.32
CA GLY A 125 0.91 -14.26 10.49
C GLY A 125 0.96 -13.50 11.81
N LEU A 126 0.31 -12.32 11.83
CA LEU A 126 0.15 -11.43 12.99
C LEU A 126 -1.25 -11.48 13.61
N LEU A 127 -2.19 -12.10 12.91
CA LEU A 127 -3.53 -12.46 13.32
C LEU A 127 -3.69 -13.95 13.03
#